data_AF-A0A1V5CA55-F1
#
_entry.id   AF-A0A1V5CA55-F1
#
_cell.length_a   1.000
_cell.length_b   1.000
_cell.length_c   1.000
_cell.angle_alpha   90.00
_cell.angle_beta   90.00
_cell.angle_gamma   90.00
#
_symmetry.space_group_name_H-M   'P 1'
#
loop_
_entity.id
_entity.type
_entity.pdbx_description
1 polymer ?
#
loop_
_entity_poly.entity_id
_entity_poly.type
_entity_poly.pdbx_seq_one_letter_code
_entity_poly.pdbx_strand_id
1 'polypeptide(L)'
;MARKEYMVVDVVDILRRLQNGYSIRAVTRATGMDRNTLRKYLRLAYKKGFGKDGPCDLETIAGEVVREVKSRPPGPQRSVDEVLLPHKAAIASWIKDDHLTLTKIHILLSRMGIEASYPGLYRFVSVHIGIPSKTTVRMADTAPGEVAEVDFGKLGDGGNVLKYITPT
;
A
#
# COMPACT_ATOMS: atom_id res chain seq x y z
N MET A 1 4.61 -7.06 11.86
CA MET A 1 3.58 -7.48 12.84
C MET A 1 3.03 -8.82 12.40
N ALA A 2 3.12 -9.84 13.25
CA ALA A 2 2.52 -11.15 12.97
C ALA A 2 0.99 -11.02 12.99
N ARG A 3 0.30 -11.56 11.96
CA ARG A 3 -1.17 -11.61 11.99
C ARG A 3 -1.59 -12.68 12.98
N LYS A 4 -2.34 -12.29 14.01
CA LYS A 4 -2.99 -13.25 14.90
C LYS A 4 -4.06 -14.00 14.10
N GLU A 5 -3.93 -15.32 14.04
CA GLU A 5 -4.97 -16.18 13.48
C GLU A 5 -6.05 -16.41 14.53
N TYR A 6 -7.31 -16.41 14.09
CA TYR A 6 -8.46 -16.70 14.92
C TYR A 6 -9.08 -18.03 14.48
N MET A 7 -9.45 -18.85 15.46
CA MET A 7 -10.07 -20.14 15.30
C MET A 7 -11.60 -20.02 15.31
N VAL A 8 -12.30 -21.10 14.94
CA VAL A 8 -13.77 -21.15 14.98
C VAL A 8 -14.30 -20.81 16.38
N VAL A 9 -13.65 -21.30 17.43
CA VAL A 9 -14.00 -21.00 18.83
C VAL A 9 -13.95 -19.51 19.16
N ASP A 10 -12.99 -18.76 18.62
CA ASP A 10 -12.92 -17.31 18.81
C ASP A 10 -14.10 -16.60 18.14
N VAL A 11 -14.50 -17.08 16.96
CA VAL A 11 -15.66 -16.54 16.23
C VAL A 11 -16.97 -16.88 16.95
N VAL A 12 -17.11 -18.09 17.50
CA VAL A 12 -18.27 -18.46 18.33
C VAL A 12 -18.38 -17.55 19.57
N ASP A 13 -17.27 -17.30 20.27
CA ASP A 13 -17.27 -16.44 21.47
C ASP A 13 -17.74 -15.01 21.16
N ILE A 14 -17.24 -14.39 20.07
CA ILE A 14 -17.69 -13.04 19.69
C ILE A 14 -19.17 -12.99 19.31
N LEU A 15 -19.69 -14.01 18.62
CA LEU A 15 -21.09 -14.04 18.19
C LEU A 15 -22.01 -14.25 19.39
N ARG A 16 -21.64 -15.14 20.31
CA ARG A 16 -22.36 -15.39 21.56
C ARG A 16 -22.44 -14.13 22.43
N ARG A 17 -21.32 -13.41 22.58
CA ARG A 17 -21.31 -12.13 23.31
C ARG A 17 -22.23 -11.10 22.66
N LEU A 18 -22.32 -11.07 21.34
CA LEU A 18 -23.23 -10.14 20.67
C LEU A 18 -24.70 -10.49 20.87
N GLN A 19 -25.08 -11.77 20.87
CA GLN A 19 -26.43 -12.19 21.25
C GLN A 19 -26.76 -11.83 22.69
N ASN A 20 -25.78 -11.90 23.60
CA ASN A 20 -25.92 -11.45 24.99
C ASN A 20 -25.91 -9.91 25.15
N GLY A 21 -26.02 -9.14 24.07
CA GLY A 21 -26.16 -7.68 24.11
C GLY A 21 -24.86 -6.90 24.32
N TYR A 22 -23.69 -7.55 24.33
CA TYR A 22 -22.42 -6.83 24.50
C TYR A 22 -22.15 -5.90 23.31
N SER A 23 -21.60 -4.72 23.60
CA SER A 23 -21.16 -3.80 22.54
C SER A 23 -19.87 -4.28 21.87
N ILE A 24 -19.62 -3.87 20.63
CA ILE A 24 -18.37 -4.14 19.92
C ILE A 24 -17.15 -3.77 20.78
N ARG A 25 -17.21 -2.63 21.49
CA ARG A 25 -16.12 -2.18 22.37
C ARG A 25 -15.88 -3.13 23.55
N ALA A 26 -16.96 -3.65 24.14
CA ALA A 26 -16.86 -4.62 25.23
C ALA A 26 -16.26 -5.95 24.72
N VAL A 27 -16.68 -6.41 23.55
CA VAL A 27 -16.15 -7.62 22.92
C VAL A 27 -14.66 -7.48 22.60
N THR A 28 -14.23 -6.39 21.95
CA THR A 28 -12.79 -6.17 21.65
C THR A 28 -11.92 -6.14 22.90
N ARG A 29 -12.43 -5.58 24.00
CA ARG A 29 -11.70 -5.55 25.27
C ARG A 29 -11.59 -6.94 25.91
N ALA A 30 -12.65 -7.75 25.81
CA ALA A 30 -12.69 -9.08 26.40
C ALA A 30 -11.87 -10.12 25.61
N THR A 31 -11.87 -10.05 24.28
CA THR A 31 -11.19 -11.04 23.42
C THR A 31 -9.80 -10.60 22.95
N GLY A 32 -9.47 -9.32 23.12
CA GLY A 32 -8.26 -8.71 22.56
C GLY A 32 -8.28 -8.67 21.02
N MET A 33 -9.43 -8.92 20.39
CA MET A 33 -9.57 -8.89 18.94
C MET A 33 -9.57 -7.45 18.44
N ASP A 34 -8.81 -7.19 17.37
CA ASP A 34 -8.82 -5.89 16.70
C ASP A 34 -10.25 -5.55 16.20
N ARG A 35 -10.64 -4.28 16.35
CA ARG A 35 -12.01 -3.82 16.04
C ARG A 35 -12.39 -4.05 14.57
N ASN A 36 -11.43 -3.92 13.65
CA ASN A 36 -11.70 -4.06 12.23
C ASN A 36 -11.81 -5.53 11.86
N THR A 37 -11.04 -6.39 12.53
CA THR A 37 -11.18 -7.84 12.42
C THR A 37 -12.55 -8.30 12.90
N LEU A 38 -12.97 -7.83 14.08
CA LEU A 38 -14.30 -8.11 14.62
C LEU A 38 -15.39 -7.68 13.63
N ARG A 39 -15.36 -6.43 13.15
CA ARG A 39 -16.34 -5.93 12.16
C ARG A 39 -16.36 -6.75 10.86
N LYS A 40 -15.19 -7.17 10.38
CA LYS A 40 -15.08 -8.04 9.19
C LYS A 40 -15.81 -9.36 9.45
N TYR A 41 -15.58 -9.99 10.59
CA TYR A 41 -16.19 -11.28 10.93
C TYR A 41 -17.70 -11.15 11.09
N LEU A 42 -18.18 -10.09 11.75
CA LEU A 42 -19.62 -9.84 11.88
C LEU A 42 -20.30 -9.61 10.54
N ARG A 43 -19.69 -8.84 9.64
CA ARG A 43 -20.24 -8.65 8.29
C ARG A 43 -20.39 -9.98 7.56
N LEU A 44 -19.44 -10.91 7.71
CA LEU A 44 -19.55 -12.24 7.13
C LEU A 44 -20.64 -13.06 7.83
N ALA A 45 -20.66 -13.06 9.17
CA ALA A 45 -21.67 -13.78 9.95
C ALA A 45 -23.10 -13.33 9.59
N TYR A 46 -23.36 -12.03 9.44
CA TYR A 46 -24.67 -11.52 9.00
C TYR A 46 -25.07 -12.03 7.62
N LYS A 47 -24.13 -12.14 6.67
CA LYS A 47 -24.39 -12.74 5.36
C LYS A 47 -24.71 -14.23 5.44
N LYS A 48 -24.23 -14.91 6.48
CA LYS A 48 -24.47 -16.33 6.76
C LYS A 48 -25.68 -16.58 7.67
N GLY A 49 -26.50 -15.56 7.92
CA GLY A 49 -27.74 -15.71 8.69
C GLY A 49 -27.60 -15.49 10.19
N PHE A 50 -26.50 -14.88 10.66
CA PHE A 50 -26.40 -14.47 12.06
C PHE A 50 -27.47 -13.40 12.39
N GLY A 51 -28.37 -13.75 13.31
CA GLY A 51 -29.32 -12.85 13.94
C GLY A 51 -28.94 -12.58 15.39
N LYS A 52 -29.02 -11.31 15.82
CA LYS A 52 -28.69 -10.92 17.19
C LYS A 52 -29.76 -11.35 18.20
N ASP A 53 -31.02 -11.36 17.77
CA ASP A 53 -32.20 -11.54 18.63
C ASP A 53 -32.94 -12.86 18.36
N GLY A 54 -32.34 -13.81 17.63
CA GLY A 54 -32.97 -15.06 17.22
C GLY A 54 -32.09 -16.30 17.41
N PRO A 55 -32.70 -17.50 17.42
CA PRO A 55 -31.94 -18.75 17.44
C PRO A 55 -31.12 -18.87 16.16
N CYS A 56 -29.82 -19.09 16.31
CA CYS A 56 -28.88 -19.26 15.19
C CYS A 56 -27.87 -20.33 15.56
N ASP A 57 -27.47 -21.15 14.58
CA ASP A 57 -26.37 -22.09 14.78
C ASP A 57 -25.03 -21.36 14.68
N LEU A 58 -24.52 -20.94 15.83
CA LEU A 58 -23.29 -20.15 15.93
C LEU A 58 -22.06 -20.93 15.47
N GLU A 59 -22.03 -22.25 15.66
CA GLU A 59 -20.87 -23.07 15.30
C GLU A 59 -20.77 -23.22 13.79
N THR A 60 -21.89 -23.50 13.12
CA THR A 60 -21.95 -23.57 11.65
C THR A 60 -21.61 -22.21 11.04
N ILE A 61 -22.20 -21.12 11.53
CA ILE A 61 -21.90 -19.76 11.05
C ILE A 61 -20.42 -19.42 11.25
N ALA A 62 -19.87 -19.69 12.43
CA ALA A 62 -18.47 -19.44 12.74
C ALA A 62 -17.53 -20.25 11.83
N GLY A 63 -17.86 -21.52 11.59
CA GLY A 63 -17.14 -22.41 10.69
C GLY A 63 -17.10 -21.85 9.27
N GLU A 64 -18.23 -21.38 8.75
CA GLU A 64 -18.31 -20.74 7.42
C GLU A 64 -17.52 -19.43 7.35
N VAL A 65 -17.60 -18.58 8.38
CA VAL A 65 -16.84 -17.33 8.45
C VAL A 65 -15.34 -17.60 8.41
N VAL A 66 -14.85 -18.54 9.22
CA VAL A 66 -13.42 -18.90 9.23
C VAL A 66 -12.99 -19.49 7.90
N ARG A 67 -13.81 -20.38 7.30
CA ARG A 67 -13.54 -20.93 5.97
C ARG A 67 -13.44 -19.83 4.93
N GLU A 68 -14.37 -18.87 4.89
CA GLU A 68 -14.36 -17.77 3.93
C GLU A 68 -13.17 -16.81 4.15
N VAL A 69 -12.80 -16.55 5.40
CA VAL A 69 -11.63 -15.71 5.72
C VAL A 69 -10.32 -16.38 5.31
N LYS A 70 -10.22 -17.70 5.45
CA LYS A 70 -9.04 -18.49 5.07
C LYS A 70 -8.99 -18.76 3.56
N SER A 71 -10.13 -19.01 2.93
CA SER A 71 -10.24 -19.26 1.49
C SER A 71 -10.04 -17.98 0.67
N ARG A 72 -10.24 -16.81 1.28
CA ARG A 72 -9.89 -15.53 0.68
C ARG A 72 -8.39 -15.29 0.86
N PRO A 73 -7.55 -15.50 -0.17
CA PRO A 73 -6.23 -14.86 -0.18
C PRO A 73 -6.43 -13.36 0.08
N PRO A 74 -5.46 -12.64 0.68
CA PRO A 74 -5.59 -11.18 0.87
C PRO A 74 -6.13 -10.57 -0.43
N GLY A 75 -7.38 -10.12 -0.39
CA GLY A 75 -8.14 -9.83 -1.61
C GLY A 75 -7.53 -8.65 -2.36
N PRO A 76 -7.86 -8.47 -3.64
CA PRO A 76 -7.30 -7.38 -4.42
C PRO A 76 -7.93 -6.06 -3.94
N GLN A 77 -7.19 -5.25 -3.18
CA GLN A 77 -6.91 -3.92 -3.76
C GLN A 77 -6.21 -4.25 -5.06
N ARG A 78 -6.63 -3.69 -6.23
CA ARG A 78 -5.92 -3.96 -7.50
C ARG A 78 -4.45 -4.00 -7.17
N SER A 79 -3.82 -5.16 -7.34
CA SER A 79 -2.43 -5.27 -6.93
C SER A 79 -1.70 -4.10 -7.58
N VAL A 80 -0.74 -3.47 -6.89
CA VAL A 80 -0.01 -2.36 -7.51
C VAL A 80 0.50 -2.78 -8.90
N ASP A 81 0.79 -4.06 -9.04
CA ASP A 81 1.05 -4.78 -10.27
C ASP A 81 -0.11 -4.68 -11.28
N GLU A 82 -1.37 -5.03 -10.97
CA GLU A 82 -2.54 -4.80 -11.86
C GLU A 82 -2.71 -3.34 -12.30
N VAL A 83 -2.39 -2.37 -11.44
CA VAL A 83 -2.48 -0.94 -11.77
C VAL A 83 -1.36 -0.51 -12.71
N LEU A 84 -0.14 -1.02 -12.50
CA LEU A 84 1.05 -0.57 -13.22
C LEU A 84 1.39 -1.42 -14.46
N LEU A 85 0.92 -2.67 -14.55
CA LEU A 85 1.21 -3.57 -15.65
C LEU A 85 0.82 -3.00 -17.03
N PRO A 86 -0.34 -2.32 -17.19
CA PRO A 86 -0.68 -1.65 -18.45
C PRO A 86 0.32 -0.56 -18.86
N HIS A 87 1.00 0.05 -17.88
CA HIS A 87 1.96 1.13 -18.08
C HIS A 87 3.42 0.65 -18.06
N LYS A 88 3.66 -0.67 -18.04
CA LYS A 88 5.01 -1.25 -17.93
C LYS A 88 5.97 -0.73 -19.00
N ALA A 89 5.51 -0.63 -20.26
CA ALA A 89 6.34 -0.17 -21.37
C ALA A 89 6.79 1.29 -21.18
N ALA A 90 5.86 2.17 -20.82
CA ALA A 90 6.15 3.58 -20.55
C ALA A 90 7.10 3.76 -19.35
N ILE A 91 6.87 2.99 -18.27
CA ILE A 91 7.76 3.01 -17.11
C ILE A 91 9.17 2.53 -17.50
N ALA A 92 9.28 1.50 -18.34
CA ALA A 92 10.56 0.99 -18.80
C ALA A 92 11.30 1.99 -19.70
N SER A 93 10.62 2.67 -20.62
CA SER A 93 11.24 3.70 -21.47
C SER A 93 11.66 4.93 -20.65
N TRP A 94 10.85 5.36 -19.68
CA TRP A 94 11.23 6.45 -18.78
C TRP A 94 12.50 6.13 -17.98
N ILE A 95 12.72 4.87 -17.62
CA ILE A 95 13.92 4.44 -16.91
C ILE A 95 15.12 4.34 -17.85
N LYS A 96 14.95 3.72 -19.03
CA LYS A 96 16.05 3.38 -19.94
C LYS A 96 16.46 4.52 -20.86
N ASP A 97 15.48 5.22 -21.43
CA ASP A 97 15.68 6.20 -22.49
C ASP A 97 15.73 7.62 -21.92
N ASP A 98 14.80 7.95 -21.01
CA ASP A 98 14.72 9.29 -20.41
C ASP A 98 15.51 9.43 -19.09
N HIS A 99 16.08 8.32 -18.60
CA HIS A 99 16.84 8.25 -17.34
C HIS A 99 16.14 8.88 -16.13
N LEU A 100 14.81 8.77 -16.05
CA LEU A 100 14.01 9.33 -14.96
C LEU A 100 14.20 8.54 -13.66
N THR A 101 14.25 9.28 -12.55
CA THR A 101 14.23 8.68 -11.21
C THR A 101 12.84 8.12 -10.87
N LEU A 102 12.79 7.10 -10.02
CA LEU A 102 11.52 6.51 -9.56
C LEU A 102 10.59 7.55 -8.91
N THR A 103 11.15 8.56 -8.25
CA THR A 103 10.38 9.68 -7.68
C THR A 103 9.69 10.49 -8.78
N LYS A 104 10.38 10.82 -9.87
CA LYS A 104 9.78 11.55 -11.01
C LYS A 104 8.71 10.70 -11.70
N ILE A 105 8.97 9.41 -11.88
CA ILE A 105 7.99 8.46 -12.44
C ILE A 105 6.74 8.38 -11.55
N HIS A 106 6.91 8.32 -10.22
CA HIS A 106 5.78 8.31 -9.28
C HIS A 106 4.91 9.57 -9.39
N ILE A 107 5.52 10.74 -9.56
CA ILE A 107 4.80 12.00 -9.79
C ILE A 107 4.06 11.98 -11.14
N LEU A 108 4.70 11.49 -12.20
CA LEU A 108 4.07 11.39 -13.53
C LEU A 108 2.87 10.45 -13.52
N LEU A 109 3.00 9.27 -12.90
CA LEU A 109 1.91 8.32 -12.69
C LEU A 109 0.75 8.98 -11.95
N SER A 110 1.04 9.71 -10.88
CA SER A 110 0.03 10.45 -10.11
C SER A 110 -0.68 11.52 -10.95
N ARG A 111 0.05 12.25 -11.81
CA ARG A 111 -0.53 13.25 -12.73
C ARG A 111 -1.42 12.64 -13.81
N MET A 112 -1.16 11.40 -14.22
CA MET A 112 -2.02 10.65 -15.13
C MET A 112 -3.22 9.98 -14.42
N GLY A 113 -3.41 10.23 -13.12
CA GLY A 113 -4.49 9.63 -12.33
C GLY A 113 -4.25 8.18 -11.93
N ILE A 114 -3.00 7.69 -12.03
CA ILE A 114 -2.64 6.32 -11.67
C ILE A 114 -2.26 6.30 -10.19
N GLU A 115 -3.17 5.80 -9.36
CA GLU A 115 -2.95 5.68 -7.91
C GLU A 115 -2.07 4.46 -7.59
N ALA A 116 -0.77 4.69 -7.47
CA ALA A 116 0.20 3.72 -6.95
C ALA A 116 1.00 4.35 -5.81
N SER A 117 1.27 3.58 -4.75
CA SER A 117 2.19 4.02 -3.70
C SER A 117 3.64 3.91 -4.17
N TYR A 118 4.52 4.80 -3.70
CA TYR A 118 5.94 4.75 -4.05
C TYR A 118 6.61 3.38 -3.75
N PRO A 119 6.40 2.74 -2.58
CA PRO A 119 6.93 1.39 -2.33
C PRO A 119 6.38 0.34 -3.30
N GLY A 120 5.12 0.48 -3.71
CA GLY A 120 4.49 -0.40 -4.69
C GLY A 120 5.13 -0.26 -6.08
N LEU A 121 5.39 0.98 -6.52
CA LEU A 121 6.14 1.26 -7.74
C LEU A 121 7.56 0.70 -7.68
N TYR A 122 8.27 0.90 -6.58
CA TYR A 122 9.62 0.37 -6.39
C TYR A 122 9.64 -1.16 -6.52
N ARG A 123 8.71 -1.85 -5.84
CA ARG A 123 8.59 -3.32 -5.93
C ARG A 123 8.26 -3.75 -7.36
N PHE A 124 7.31 -3.10 -8.00
CA PHE A 124 6.93 -3.38 -9.38
C PHE A 124 8.12 -3.29 -10.34
N VAL A 125 8.89 -2.19 -10.27
CA VAL A 125 10.08 -2.00 -11.10
C VAL A 125 11.12 -3.07 -10.78
N SER A 126 11.36 -3.37 -9.50
CA SER A 126 12.32 -4.40 -9.08
C SER A 126 11.99 -5.79 -9.63
N VAL A 127 10.71 -6.15 -9.68
CA VAL A 127 10.25 -7.47 -10.14
C VAL A 127 10.13 -7.57 -11.66
N HIS A 128 9.61 -6.54 -12.33
CA HIS A 128 9.20 -6.64 -13.74
C HIS A 128 10.14 -5.99 -14.75
N ILE A 129 11.04 -5.10 -14.31
CA ILE A 129 11.93 -4.32 -15.19
C ILE A 129 13.40 -4.51 -14.79
N GLY A 130 13.68 -4.57 -13.48
CA GLY A 130 15.01 -4.53 -12.91
C GLY A 130 15.40 -3.11 -12.49
N ILE A 131 16.12 -2.98 -11.38
CA ILE A 131 16.64 -1.69 -10.92
C ILE A 131 17.92 -1.41 -11.71
N PRO A 132 18.03 -0.27 -12.41
CA PRO A 132 19.32 0.12 -12.99
C PRO A 132 20.32 0.32 -11.84
N SER A 133 21.45 -0.39 -11.89
CA SER A 133 22.53 -0.19 -10.94
C SER A 133 22.96 1.28 -10.97
N LYS A 134 23.09 1.93 -9.81
CA LYS A 134 23.81 3.20 -9.74
C LYS A 134 25.27 2.90 -10.08
N THR A 135 25.65 3.06 -11.34
CA THR A 135 27.06 3.13 -11.72
C THR A 135 27.60 4.40 -11.09
N THR A 136 28.22 4.29 -9.92
CA THR A 136 29.01 5.37 -9.35
C THR A 136 30.24 5.52 -10.21
N VAL A 137 30.24 6.49 -11.13
CA VAL A 137 31.47 6.91 -11.80
C VAL A 137 32.29 7.64 -10.75
N ARG A 138 33.53 7.20 -10.50
CA ARG A 138 34.44 7.96 -9.63
C ARG A 138 34.68 9.32 -10.28
N MET A 139 34.50 10.39 -9.52
CA MET A 139 34.99 11.71 -9.90
C MET A 139 36.51 11.58 -10.06
N ALA A 140 37.06 12.09 -11.16
CA ALA A 140 38.51 12.21 -11.31
C ALA A 140 39.04 13.17 -10.24
N ASP A 141 40.22 12.88 -9.68
CA ASP A 141 40.86 13.75 -8.68
C ASP A 141 41.02 15.16 -9.28
N THR A 142 40.34 16.14 -8.69
CA THR A 142 40.40 17.55 -9.10
C THR A 142 41.19 18.33 -8.06
N ALA A 143 42.02 19.29 -8.50
CA ALA A 143 42.81 20.11 -7.59
C ALA A 143 41.92 21.03 -6.74
N PRO A 144 42.35 21.44 -5.53
CA PRO A 144 41.57 22.33 -4.67
C PRO A 144 41.26 23.66 -5.39
N GLY A 145 39.96 23.98 -5.55
CA GLY A 145 39.50 25.27 -6.10
C GLY A 145 38.94 25.24 -7.52
N GLU A 146 38.83 24.09 -8.19
CA GLU A 146 38.31 24.01 -9.58
C GLU A 146 36.78 23.87 -9.68
N VAL A 147 36.08 23.55 -8.59
CA VAL A 147 34.62 23.38 -8.56
C VAL A 147 34.00 24.29 -7.49
N ALA A 148 33.13 25.21 -7.91
CA ALA A 148 32.28 25.98 -7.00
C ALA A 148 31.01 25.17 -6.71
N GLU A 149 30.82 24.74 -5.45
CA GLU A 149 29.53 24.22 -5.00
C GLU A 149 28.53 25.39 -4.88
N VAL A 150 27.50 25.38 -5.72
CA VAL A 150 26.38 26.33 -5.64
C VAL A 150 25.26 25.67 -4.85
N ASP A 151 25.06 26.12 -3.62
CA ASP A 151 24.01 25.65 -2.72
C ASP A 151 22.69 26.35 -3.06
N PHE A 152 21.78 25.67 -3.77
CA PHE A 152 20.47 26.25 -4.13
C PHE A 152 19.49 26.13 -2.96
N GLY A 153 19.45 27.16 -2.12
CA GLY A 153 18.37 27.39 -1.15
C GLY A 153 17.04 27.68 -1.85
N LYS A 154 15.96 27.00 -1.44
CA LYS A 154 14.58 27.22 -1.93
C LYS A 154 14.16 28.68 -1.76
N LEU A 155 13.66 29.32 -2.82
CA LEU A 155 12.88 30.57 -2.74
C LEU A 155 11.56 30.41 -3.49
N GLY A 156 10.49 30.90 -2.86
CA GLY A 156 9.09 30.80 -3.31
C GLY A 156 8.72 31.75 -4.45
N ASP A 157 7.44 31.66 -4.80
CA ASP A 157 6.77 32.15 -6.00
C ASP A 157 7.06 33.59 -6.46
N GLY A 158 7.13 33.77 -7.78
CA GLY A 158 6.76 35.01 -8.47
C GLY A 158 7.82 35.60 -9.41
N GLY A 159 7.45 35.78 -10.69
CA GLY A 159 8.03 36.82 -11.54
C GLY A 159 9.01 36.36 -12.63
N ASN A 160 8.53 36.44 -13.87
CA ASN A 160 9.28 36.45 -15.13
C ASN A 160 10.42 37.51 -15.13
N VAL A 161 11.60 37.21 -15.70
CA VAL A 161 12.37 38.02 -16.68
C VAL A 161 13.72 37.33 -17.03
N LEU A 162 13.86 37.02 -18.33
CA LEU A 162 15.04 37.02 -19.23
C LEU A 162 16.46 37.21 -18.64
N LYS A 163 17.44 36.41 -19.10
CA LYS A 163 18.39 36.72 -20.21
C LYS A 163 19.56 35.71 -20.26
N TYR A 164 19.96 35.45 -21.51
CA TYR A 164 21.17 34.81 -22.03
C TYR A 164 22.44 34.93 -21.17
N ILE A 165 23.31 33.91 -21.21
CA ILE A 165 24.75 33.98 -21.51
C ILE A 165 25.29 32.55 -21.71
N THR A 166 25.82 32.29 -22.90
CA THR A 166 26.83 31.25 -23.20
C THR A 166 28.22 31.82 -22.97
N PRO A 167 29.20 31.00 -22.57
CA PRO A 167 30.57 31.24 -23.00
C PRO A 167 31.20 30.03 -23.69
N THR A 168 31.80 30.36 -24.85
CA THR A 168 32.87 29.71 -25.66
C THR A 168 32.69 28.28 -26.13
#